data_AF-A0A959X497-F1
#
_entry.id   AF-A0A959X497-F1
#
_cell.length_a   1.000
_cell.length_b   1.000
_cell.length_c   1.000
_cell.angle_alpha   90.00
_cell.angle_beta   90.00
_cell.angle_gamma   90.00
#
_symmetry.space_group_name_H-M   'P 1'
#
loop_
_entity.id
_entity.type
_entity.pdbx_description
1 polymer ?
#
loop_
_entity_poly.entity_id
_entity_poly.type
_entity_poly.pdbx_seq_one_letter_code
_entity_poly.pdbx_strand_id
1 'polypeptide(L)' 'LDGPFIIDLFVDPDARGRGHGRRLVEAALAACVARGDETLSLRFGEGTSAAAFGLYESLGFEERVAQTR' A
#
# COMPACT_ATOMS: atom_id res chain seq x y z
N LEU A 1 -1.52 -8.68 -10.91
CA LEU A 1 -1.66 -7.42 -10.14
C LEU A 1 -1.83 -6.36 -11.18
N ASP A 2 -2.91 -5.61 -11.07
CA ASP A 2 -3.30 -4.64 -12.10
C ASP A 2 -2.88 -3.24 -11.66
N GLY A 3 -2.54 -2.40 -12.63
CA GLY A 3 -2.17 -1.01 -12.40
C GLY A 3 -0.79 -0.78 -11.80
N PRO A 4 -0.51 0.48 -11.38
CA PRO A 4 0.72 0.86 -10.68
C PRO A 4 0.96 0.05 -9.41
N PHE A 5 2.23 -0.09 -9.03
CA PHE A 5 2.66 -0.96 -7.95
C PHE A 5 3.60 -0.26 -6.97
N ILE A 6 3.32 -0.35 -5.67
CA ILE A 6 4.28 0.03 -4.62
C ILE A 6 5.26 -1.12 -4.44
N ILE A 7 6.53 -0.88 -4.78
CA ILE A 7 7.61 -1.86 -4.56
C ILE A 7 8.00 -1.88 -3.08
N ASP A 8 8.35 -0.71 -2.55
CA ASP A 8 8.89 -0.54 -1.20
C ASP A 8 8.23 0.66 -0.52
N LEU A 9 7.78 0.48 0.72
CA LEU A 9 7.25 1.54 1.56
C LEU A 9 7.70 1.33 3.00
N PHE A 10 8.46 2.29 3.50
CA PHE A 10 9.02 2.24 4.84
C PHE A 10 8.80 3.55 5.58
N VAL A 11 8.64 3.42 6.90
CA VAL A 11 8.69 4.54 7.83
C VAL A 11 9.83 4.27 8.78
N ASP A 12 10.68 5.27 8.95
CA ASP A 12 11.75 5.27 9.93
C ASP A 12 11.21 4.81 11.30
N PRO A 13 11.88 3.89 12.02
CA PRO A 13 11.44 3.40 13.32
C PRO A 13 11.03 4.51 14.29
N ASP A 14 11.78 5.61 14.36
CA ASP A 14 11.55 6.72 15.30
C ASP A 14 10.38 7.62 14.88
N ALA A 15 9.89 7.47 13.65
CA ALA A 15 8.74 8.19 13.11
C ALA A 15 7.44 7.36 13.13
N ARG A 16 7.46 6.10 13.59
CA ARG A 16 6.24 5.25 13.58
C ARG A 16 5.16 5.77 14.54
N GLY A 17 3.91 5.34 14.31
CA GLY A 17 2.77 5.74 15.14
C GLY A 17 2.24 7.17 14.91
N ARG A 18 2.81 7.92 13.96
CA ARG A 18 2.46 9.33 13.67
C ARG A 18 1.67 9.54 12.37
N GLY A 19 1.20 8.45 11.76
CA GLY A 19 0.42 8.46 10.51
C GLY A 19 1.25 8.65 9.23
N HIS A 20 2.58 8.57 9.26
CA HIS A 20 3.40 8.74 8.06
C HIS A 20 3.16 7.65 7.00
N GLY A 21 3.00 6.39 7.40
CA GLY A 21 2.70 5.30 6.45
C GLY A 21 1.42 5.56 5.66
N ARG A 22 0.36 6.03 6.34
CA ARG A 22 -0.90 6.44 5.70
C ARG A 22 -0.68 7.55 4.68
N ARG A 23 0.01 8.62 5.06
CA ARG A 23 0.29 9.74 4.15
C ARG A 23 1.10 9.32 2.92
N LEU A 24 2.03 8.37 3.07
CA LEU A 24 2.79 7.82 1.94
C LEU A 24 1.88 7.06 0.96
N VAL A 25 0.98 6.20 1.47
CA VAL A 25 0.04 5.46 0.60
C VAL A 25 -0.98 6.41 -0.04
N GLU A 26 -1.52 7.37 0.70
CA GLU A 26 -2.44 8.39 0.17
C GLU A 26 -1.79 9.25 -0.92
N ALA A 27 -0.51 9.59 -0.78
CA ALA A 27 0.23 10.27 -1.83
C ALA A 27 0.38 9.42 -3.09
N ALA A 28 0.65 8.11 -2.95
CA ALA A 28 0.70 7.19 -4.08
C ALA A 28 -0.68 7.05 -4.77
N LEU A 29 -1.76 6.94 -3.99
CA LEU A 29 -3.13 6.92 -4.50
C LEU A 29 -3.47 8.21 -5.26
N ALA A 30 -3.13 9.38 -4.70
CA ALA A 30 -3.36 10.66 -5.37
C ALA A 30 -2.60 10.75 -6.71
N ALA A 31 -1.38 10.23 -6.77
CA ALA A 31 -0.60 10.17 -8.01
C ALA A 31 -1.23 9.22 -9.06
N CYS A 32 -1.81 8.10 -8.63
CA CYS A 32 -2.57 7.20 -9.51
C CYS A 32 -3.82 7.90 -10.06
N VAL A 33 -4.63 8.51 -9.19
CA VAL A 33 -5.83 9.26 -9.58
C VAL A 33 -5.50 10.36 -10.59
N ALA A 34 -4.42 11.11 -10.36
CA ALA A 34 -3.99 12.18 -11.26
C ALA A 34 -3.60 11.69 -12.67
N ARG A 35 -3.22 10.41 -12.81
CA ARG A 35 -2.90 9.77 -14.10
C ARG A 35 -4.09 9.02 -14.71
N GLY A 36 -5.22 8.94 -14.02
CA GLY A 36 -6.38 8.15 -14.44
C GLY A 36 -6.24 6.65 -14.18
N ASP A 37 -5.34 6.24 -13.29
CA ASP A 37 -5.22 4.84 -12.86
C ASP A 37 -6.40 4.48 -11.94
N GLU A 38 -7.07 3.37 -12.20
CA GLU A 38 -8.22 2.90 -11.41
C GLU A 38 -7.81 2.08 -10.18
N THR A 39 -6.57 1.59 -10.16
CA THR A 39 -6.05 0.69 -9.12
C THR A 39 -4.65 1.09 -8.65
N LEU A 40 -4.31 0.65 -7.44
CA LEU A 40 -2.96 0.65 -6.91
C LEU A 40 -2.73 -0.69 -6.23
N SER A 41 -1.68 -1.38 -6.62
CA SER A 41 -1.35 -2.70 -6.10
C SER A 41 -0.13 -2.66 -5.19
N LEU A 42 -0.08 -3.58 -4.22
CA LEU A 42 1.10 -3.87 -3.40
C LEU A 42 1.16 -5.36 -3.09
N ARG A 43 2.32 -5.83 -2.65
CA ARG A 43 2.48 -7.18 -2.11
C ARG A 43 2.72 -7.09 -0.62
N PHE A 44 2.12 -8.02 0.13
CA PHE A 44 2.47 -8.28 1.51
C PHE A 44 2.93 -9.73 1.66
N GLY A 45 3.66 -10.01 2.73
CA GLY A 45 4.25 -11.31 3.01
C GLY A 45 5.32 -11.21 4.07
N GLU A 46 6.35 -12.05 3.99
CA GLU A 46 7.50 -11.99 4.87
C GLU A 46 8.13 -10.58 4.86
N GLY A 47 8.30 -9.98 6.04
CA GLY A 47 8.77 -8.59 6.20
C GLY A 47 7.67 -7.53 6.23
N THR A 48 6.42 -7.85 5.90
CA THR A 48 5.29 -6.91 6.08
C THR A 48 4.81 -6.91 7.52
N SER A 49 4.87 -5.77 8.19
CA SER A 49 4.40 -5.64 9.58
C SER A 49 2.87 -5.72 9.68
N ALA A 50 2.34 -6.20 10.82
CA ALA A 50 0.90 -6.18 11.10
C ALA A 50 0.30 -4.75 11.05
N ALA A 51 1.09 -3.74 11.43
CA ALA A 51 0.69 -2.34 11.32
C ALA A 51 0.52 -1.89 9.86
N ALA A 52 1.34 -2.40 8.94
CA ALA A 52 1.19 -2.14 7.52
C ALA A 52 -0.06 -2.85 6.96
N PHE A 53 -0.33 -4.09 7.37
CA PHE A 53 -1.53 -4.81 6.97
C PHE A 53 -2.81 -4.08 7.39
N GLY A 54 -2.93 -3.72 8.68
CA GLY A 54 -4.09 -2.96 9.16
C GLY A 54 -4.23 -1.57 8.53
N LEU A 55 -3.09 -0.95 8.14
CA LEU A 55 -3.12 0.27 7.35
C LEU A 55 -3.76 0.03 5.97
N TYR A 56 -3.32 -0.99 5.24
CA TYR A 56 -3.83 -1.32 3.91
C TYR A 56 -5.34 -1.63 3.96
N GLU A 57 -5.78 -2.44 4.93
CA GLU A 57 -7.21 -2.70 5.15
C GLU A 57 -7.99 -1.40 5.43
N SER A 58 -7.47 -0.53 6.30
CA SER A 58 -8.10 0.76 6.62
C SER A 58 -8.13 1.76 5.46
N LEU A 59 -7.41 1.48 4.38
CA LEU A 59 -7.38 2.25 3.14
C LEU A 59 -8.23 1.61 2.02
N GLY A 60 -8.88 0.47 2.29
CA GLY A 60 -9.73 -0.22 1.34
C GLY A 60 -8.96 -1.10 0.35
N PHE A 61 -7.71 -1.47 0.63
CA PHE A 61 -7.05 -2.52 -0.14
C PHE A 61 -7.76 -3.84 0.10
N GLU A 62 -8.05 -4.55 -1.00
CA GLU A 62 -8.63 -5.88 -0.96
C GLU A 62 -7.55 -6.93 -1.18
N GLU A 63 -7.52 -7.97 -0.34
CA GLU A 63 -6.68 -9.13 -0.58
C GLU A 63 -7.15 -9.84 -1.85
N ARG A 64 -6.24 -10.01 -2.81
CA ARG A 64 -6.46 -10.84 -3.99
C ARG A 64 -5.46 -11.98 -4.01
N VAL A 65 -5.98 -13.20 -4.04
CA VAL A 65 -5.15 -14.37 -4.31
C VAL A 65 -4.68 -14.25 -5.76
N ALA A 66 -3.36 -14.29 -5.97
CA ALA A 66 -2.80 -14.32 -7.31
C ALA A 66 -3.41 -15.51 -8.05
N GLN A 67 -4.13 -15.27 -9.15
CA GLN A 67 -4.64 -16.34 -9.98
C GLN A 67 -3.44 -17.12 -10.53
N THR A 68 -3.31 -18.38 -10.11
CA THR A 68 -2.37 -19.32 -10.69
C THR A 68 -2.70 -19.47 -12.16
N ARG A 69 -1.78 -19.02 -13.03
CA ARG A 69 -1.87 -19.29 -14.46
C ARG A 69 -1.43 -20.72 -14.76
#